data_AF-A0A7C6XBU3-F1
#
_entry.id   AF-A0A7C6XBU3-F1
#
_cell.length_a   1.000
_cell.length_b   1.000
_cell.length_c   1.000
_cell.angle_alpha   90.00
_cell.angle_beta   90.00
_cell.angle_gamma   90.00
#
_symmetry.space_group_name_H-M   'P 1'
#
loop_
_entity.id
_entity.type
_entity.pdbx_description
1 polymer ?
#
loop_
_entity_poly.entity_id
_entity_poly.type
_entity_poly.pdbx_seq_one_letter_code
_entity_poly.pdbx_strand_id
1 'polypeptide(L)'
;MVTPSHLDYLRILERWPAYAERFWWNDPARPDLGCFGSGYNSWGVQTNQKYLGAMAVLATHPELDEAAAGCSREAILDRALRALRYSLATHVSGDHHCSDGTRWGHTWISALGIERMMHGVEALEEHLTDLDLAGLRRMLISEADALLAMEVQGTKWARDGGNKPESNIWNGAILARVCRMYPDDARVPDWMEKAHRFLMNGISIAADALDEREVAGRPIREWHVGPNFFDHYALDHHGYLNVGYMVICLSNIAFLHFACATHGWAPPESLHHHAADLWGLLKRLLFADGRLLRIGGDSRQRYCYCQDYLIPALLYCAHYLDDAHATELEAGALDLIRQEQAASGDGSFHSRRLGRILEINPYYYTRLESDKAVVLSMGAHWRQRCRIAPTPAKVEYEDAVTGGWEEPEHGAVFHRSKRRMASWSWRAREAPQGLCLPPTSGHLAEWCENLGGRVRLLGEQGSR
;
A
#
# COMPACT_ATOMS: atom_id res chain seq x y z
N MET A 1 5.59 -25.33 0.96
CA MET A 1 4.49 -24.65 0.24
C MET A 1 4.95 -24.31 -1.17
N VAL A 2 4.03 -24.24 -2.13
CA VAL A 2 4.34 -23.84 -3.51
C VAL A 2 4.43 -22.31 -3.56
N THR A 3 5.52 -21.79 -4.13
CA THR A 3 5.69 -20.35 -4.39
C THR A 3 4.59 -19.85 -5.31
N PRO A 4 3.86 -18.77 -4.94
CA PRO A 4 2.87 -18.18 -5.83
C PRO A 4 3.49 -17.79 -7.17
N SER A 5 2.78 -18.07 -8.25
CA SER A 5 3.09 -17.61 -9.61
C SER A 5 2.28 -16.36 -9.94
N HIS A 6 2.61 -15.66 -11.04
CA HIS A 6 1.76 -14.56 -11.52
C HIS A 6 0.33 -15.02 -11.86
N LEU A 7 0.15 -16.29 -12.24
CA LEU A 7 -1.17 -16.86 -12.53
C LEU A 7 -2.02 -17.02 -11.27
N ASP A 8 -1.43 -17.33 -10.12
CA ASP A 8 -2.20 -17.46 -8.88
C ASP A 8 -2.90 -16.15 -8.49
N TYR A 9 -2.24 -15.01 -8.76
CA TYR A 9 -2.81 -13.68 -8.63
C TYR A 9 -3.89 -13.41 -9.69
N LEU A 10 -3.55 -13.68 -10.96
CA LEU A 10 -4.43 -13.44 -12.10
C LEU A 10 -5.77 -14.16 -11.94
N ARG A 11 -5.76 -15.45 -11.57
CA ARG A 11 -6.98 -16.28 -11.46
C ARG A 11 -7.93 -15.81 -10.37
N ILE A 12 -7.42 -15.16 -9.33
CA ILE A 12 -8.26 -14.54 -8.29
C ILE A 12 -8.83 -13.21 -8.83
N LEU A 13 -7.97 -12.39 -9.44
CA LEU A 13 -8.37 -11.09 -9.96
C LEU A 13 -9.40 -11.19 -11.09
N GLU A 14 -9.28 -12.21 -11.95
CA GLU A 14 -10.18 -12.47 -13.07
C GLU A 14 -11.63 -12.59 -12.65
N ARG A 15 -11.98 -12.96 -11.42
CA ARG A 15 -13.38 -13.10 -11.03
C ARG A 15 -14.07 -11.76 -10.72
N TRP A 16 -13.30 -10.68 -10.63
CA TRP A 16 -13.77 -9.37 -10.16
C TRP A 16 -14.41 -8.44 -11.22
N PRO A 17 -13.96 -8.39 -12.50
CA PRO A 17 -14.45 -7.42 -13.49
C PRO A 17 -15.97 -7.36 -13.64
N ALA A 18 -16.63 -8.51 -13.83
CA ALA A 18 -18.09 -8.57 -13.95
C ALA A 18 -18.82 -7.98 -12.72
N TYR A 19 -18.27 -8.18 -11.51
CA TYR A 19 -18.81 -7.56 -10.31
C TYR A 19 -18.58 -6.04 -10.31
N ALA A 20 -17.39 -5.60 -10.72
CA ALA A 20 -16.98 -4.20 -10.70
C ALA A 20 -17.83 -3.31 -11.61
N GLU A 21 -18.40 -3.85 -12.71
CA GLU A 21 -19.32 -3.11 -13.60
C GLU A 21 -20.55 -2.53 -12.87
N ARG A 22 -20.94 -3.09 -11.72
CA ARG A 22 -22.04 -2.55 -10.89
C ARG A 22 -21.77 -1.16 -10.33
N PHE A 23 -20.50 -0.75 -10.29
CA PHE A 23 -20.05 0.55 -9.78
C PHE A 23 -19.35 1.38 -10.86
N TRP A 24 -19.42 0.95 -12.12
CA TRP A 24 -18.91 1.70 -13.25
C TRP A 24 -19.97 2.69 -13.75
N TRP A 25 -19.54 3.88 -14.13
CA TRP A 25 -20.38 4.83 -14.86
C TRP A 25 -19.57 5.57 -15.93
N ASN A 26 -20.27 6.01 -16.97
CA ASN A 26 -19.71 6.79 -18.06
C ASN A 26 -19.91 8.28 -17.78
N ASP A 27 -18.91 9.11 -18.06
CA ASP A 27 -19.08 10.54 -17.90
C ASP A 27 -20.13 11.07 -18.89
N PRO A 28 -21.18 11.77 -18.42
CA PRO A 28 -22.29 12.18 -19.28
C PRO A 28 -21.90 13.28 -20.28
N ALA A 29 -20.86 14.07 -19.99
CA ALA A 29 -20.36 15.13 -20.86
C ALA A 29 -19.25 14.64 -21.80
N ARG A 30 -18.52 13.60 -21.42
CA ARG A 30 -17.37 13.05 -22.15
C ARG A 30 -17.44 11.53 -22.23
N PRO A 31 -18.08 10.97 -23.28
CA PRO A 31 -18.23 9.51 -23.44
C PRO A 31 -16.91 8.73 -23.49
N ASP A 32 -15.81 9.39 -23.85
CA ASP A 32 -14.44 8.86 -23.82
C ASP A 32 -13.87 8.70 -22.41
N LEU A 33 -14.57 9.15 -21.37
CA LEU A 33 -14.19 9.02 -19.97
C LEU A 33 -15.18 8.10 -19.23
N GLY A 34 -14.70 7.45 -18.19
CA GLY A 34 -15.53 6.68 -17.27
C GLY A 34 -14.80 6.43 -15.97
N CYS A 35 -15.55 6.09 -14.93
CA CYS A 35 -15.02 5.98 -13.59
C CYS A 35 -15.64 4.81 -12.83
N PHE A 36 -14.81 4.12 -12.06
CA PHE A 36 -15.25 3.17 -11.04
C PHE A 36 -15.40 3.85 -9.68
N GLY A 37 -16.50 3.59 -8.98
CA GLY A 37 -16.81 4.22 -7.69
C GLY A 37 -17.43 5.61 -7.87
N SER A 38 -17.24 6.52 -6.90
CA SER A 38 -17.94 7.81 -6.95
C SER A 38 -17.36 8.79 -7.96
N GLY A 39 -16.06 8.76 -8.24
CA GLY A 39 -15.34 9.80 -8.99
C GLY A 39 -15.21 11.14 -8.26
N TYR A 40 -15.45 11.16 -6.95
CA TYR A 40 -15.18 12.34 -6.11
C TYR A 40 -13.68 12.60 -6.00
N ASN A 41 -13.33 13.78 -5.52
CA ASN A 41 -11.95 14.12 -5.17
C ASN A 41 -11.40 13.19 -4.07
N SER A 42 -10.11 13.32 -3.79
CA SER A 42 -9.40 12.59 -2.73
C SER A 42 -9.55 11.06 -2.88
N TRP A 43 -10.34 10.39 -2.05
CA TRP A 43 -10.43 8.92 -2.13
C TRP A 43 -11.30 8.40 -3.27
N GLY A 44 -12.17 9.22 -3.85
CA GLY A 44 -12.99 8.82 -5.00
C GLY A 44 -12.12 8.54 -6.22
N VAL A 45 -11.25 9.48 -6.59
CA VAL A 45 -10.31 9.30 -7.69
C VAL A 45 -9.30 8.19 -7.41
N GLN A 46 -8.83 8.02 -6.16
CA GLN A 46 -7.95 6.91 -5.82
C GLN A 46 -8.62 5.54 -5.99
N THR A 47 -9.93 5.46 -5.75
CA THR A 47 -10.70 4.24 -5.99
C THR A 47 -10.69 3.90 -7.48
N ASN A 48 -10.84 4.89 -8.35
CA ASN A 48 -10.71 4.74 -9.80
C ASN A 48 -9.28 4.38 -10.25
N GLN A 49 -8.26 5.02 -9.68
CA GLN A 49 -6.85 4.76 -10.01
C GLN A 49 -6.45 3.31 -9.69
N LYS A 50 -6.93 2.76 -8.57
CA LYS A 50 -6.72 1.35 -8.22
C LYS A 50 -7.47 0.39 -9.15
N TYR A 51 -8.72 0.72 -9.50
CA TYR A 51 -9.47 -0.02 -10.51
C TYR A 51 -8.74 -0.05 -11.85
N LEU A 52 -8.22 1.10 -12.30
CA LEU A 52 -7.37 1.19 -13.50
C LEU A 52 -6.19 0.22 -13.42
N GLY A 53 -5.46 0.22 -12.32
CA GLY A 53 -4.30 -0.66 -12.13
C GLY A 53 -4.68 -2.15 -12.22
N ALA A 54 -5.87 -2.50 -11.75
CA ALA A 54 -6.40 -3.86 -11.83
C ALA A 54 -6.79 -4.26 -13.27
N MET A 55 -7.61 -3.44 -13.92
CA MET A 55 -8.13 -3.72 -15.26
C MET A 55 -7.03 -3.69 -16.32
N ALA A 56 -6.07 -2.77 -16.20
CA ALA A 56 -4.92 -2.67 -17.11
C ALA A 56 -4.12 -3.98 -17.18
N VAL A 57 -3.77 -4.55 -16.03
CA VAL A 57 -3.01 -5.81 -15.98
C VAL A 57 -3.84 -6.97 -16.52
N LEU A 58 -5.12 -7.07 -16.19
CA LEU A 58 -5.99 -8.09 -16.78
C LEU A 58 -6.04 -8.00 -18.31
N ALA A 59 -6.31 -6.80 -18.84
CA ALA A 59 -6.45 -6.54 -20.27
C ALA A 59 -5.19 -6.89 -21.07
N THR A 60 -4.01 -6.75 -20.46
CA THR A 60 -2.71 -6.90 -21.13
C THR A 60 -2.06 -8.26 -20.83
N HIS A 61 -2.56 -9.01 -19.84
CA HIS A 61 -2.01 -10.33 -19.52
C HIS A 61 -2.40 -11.37 -20.58
N PRO A 62 -1.44 -12.07 -21.22
CA PRO A 62 -1.72 -12.98 -22.34
C PRO A 62 -2.64 -14.15 -21.96
N GLU A 63 -2.59 -14.60 -20.71
CA GLU A 63 -3.37 -15.75 -20.21
C GLU A 63 -4.70 -15.38 -19.52
N LEU A 64 -5.23 -14.17 -19.78
CA LEU A 64 -6.56 -13.77 -19.32
C LEU A 64 -7.62 -14.81 -19.74
N ASP A 65 -8.41 -15.26 -18.77
CA ASP A 65 -9.62 -16.04 -19.00
C ASP A 65 -10.85 -15.12 -19.02
N GLU A 66 -11.33 -14.80 -20.23
CA GLU A 66 -12.51 -13.95 -20.44
C GLU A 66 -13.81 -14.57 -19.88
N ALA A 67 -13.90 -15.90 -19.84
CA ALA A 67 -15.07 -16.59 -19.30
C ALA A 67 -15.12 -16.44 -17.77
N ALA A 68 -13.97 -16.54 -17.10
CA ALA A 68 -13.86 -16.24 -15.67
C ALA A 68 -14.12 -14.75 -15.37
N ALA A 69 -13.66 -13.86 -16.25
CA ALA A 69 -13.90 -12.41 -16.16
C ALA A 69 -15.34 -11.98 -16.37
N GLY A 70 -16.12 -12.75 -17.12
CA GLY A 70 -17.47 -12.36 -17.53
C GLY A 70 -17.49 -11.11 -18.41
N CYS A 71 -16.34 -10.71 -18.95
CA CYS A 71 -16.11 -9.53 -19.80
C CYS A 71 -15.02 -9.87 -20.81
N SER A 72 -15.11 -9.36 -22.04
CA SER A 72 -14.06 -9.55 -23.04
C SER A 72 -12.80 -8.75 -22.71
N ARG A 73 -11.63 -9.17 -23.21
CA ARG A 73 -10.38 -8.42 -23.08
C ARG A 73 -10.51 -6.99 -23.58
N GLU A 74 -11.20 -6.82 -24.72
CA GLU A 74 -11.45 -5.50 -25.33
C GLU A 74 -12.25 -4.59 -24.39
N ALA A 75 -13.30 -5.12 -23.75
CA ALA A 75 -14.10 -4.34 -22.79
C ALA A 75 -13.27 -3.96 -21.55
N ILE A 76 -12.45 -4.87 -21.03
CA ILE A 76 -11.56 -4.61 -19.90
C ILE A 76 -10.51 -3.54 -20.26
N LEU A 77 -9.95 -3.60 -21.49
CA LEU A 77 -9.01 -2.62 -22.00
C LEU A 77 -9.65 -1.24 -22.15
N ASP A 78 -10.85 -1.16 -22.73
CA ASP A 78 -11.64 0.08 -22.85
C ASP A 78 -11.85 0.71 -21.47
N ARG A 79 -12.27 -0.08 -20.48
CA ARG A 79 -12.45 0.38 -19.09
C ARG A 79 -11.18 0.96 -18.50
N ALA A 80 -10.04 0.26 -18.66
CA ALA A 80 -8.76 0.73 -18.14
C ALA A 80 -8.35 2.08 -18.77
N LEU A 81 -8.45 2.21 -20.09
CA LEU A 81 -8.10 3.45 -20.80
C LEU A 81 -9.03 4.62 -20.44
N ARG A 82 -10.34 4.37 -20.33
CA ARG A 82 -11.32 5.41 -19.97
C ARG A 82 -11.18 5.85 -18.51
N ALA A 83 -10.85 4.91 -17.61
CA ALA A 83 -10.48 5.23 -16.23
C ALA A 83 -9.21 6.10 -16.17
N LEU A 84 -8.22 5.83 -17.01
CA LEU A 84 -6.98 6.61 -17.09
C LEU A 84 -7.31 8.03 -17.50
N ARG A 85 -8.00 8.16 -18.62
CA ARG A 85 -8.38 9.44 -19.20
C ARG A 85 -9.23 10.24 -18.24
N TYR A 86 -10.14 9.61 -17.49
CA TYR A 86 -10.90 10.28 -16.43
C TYR A 86 -9.96 10.86 -15.37
N SER A 87 -9.01 10.08 -14.85
CA SER A 87 -8.02 10.58 -13.89
C SER A 87 -7.18 11.73 -14.48
N LEU A 88 -6.72 11.63 -15.72
CA LEU A 88 -5.92 12.68 -16.37
C LEU A 88 -6.71 13.97 -16.63
N ALA A 89 -7.96 13.85 -17.08
CA ALA A 89 -8.82 14.98 -17.43
C ALA A 89 -9.31 15.73 -16.19
N THR A 90 -9.60 15.02 -15.10
CA THR A 90 -10.16 15.61 -13.87
C THR A 90 -9.10 16.10 -12.87
N HIS A 91 -7.83 15.91 -13.18
CA HIS A 91 -6.72 16.47 -12.41
C HIS A 91 -6.72 18.00 -12.51
N VAL A 92 -6.11 18.71 -11.54
CA VAL A 92 -6.01 20.19 -11.55
C VAL A 92 -5.35 20.75 -12.82
N SER A 93 -4.41 19.99 -13.41
CA SER A 93 -3.79 20.32 -14.71
C SER A 93 -4.57 19.85 -15.94
N GLY A 94 -5.70 19.17 -15.75
CA GLY A 94 -6.59 18.69 -16.80
C GLY A 94 -7.64 19.71 -17.25
N ASP A 95 -8.56 19.26 -18.10
CA ASP A 95 -9.60 20.08 -18.74
C ASP A 95 -11.02 19.79 -18.22
N HIS A 96 -11.19 18.79 -17.34
CA HIS A 96 -12.49 18.32 -16.85
C HIS A 96 -12.60 18.36 -15.32
N HIS A 97 -13.73 17.94 -14.76
CA HIS A 97 -13.99 17.92 -13.32
C HIS A 97 -14.35 16.52 -12.83
N CYS A 98 -13.99 16.24 -11.58
CA CYS A 98 -14.52 15.15 -10.80
C CYS A 98 -16.07 15.21 -10.77
N SER A 99 -16.71 14.10 -10.43
CA SER A 99 -18.19 14.03 -10.40
C SER A 99 -18.82 14.90 -9.29
N ASP A 100 -18.03 15.36 -8.32
CA ASP A 100 -18.42 16.35 -7.30
C ASP A 100 -18.20 17.81 -7.76
N GLY A 101 -17.82 18.02 -9.02
CA GLY A 101 -17.56 19.33 -9.61
C GLY A 101 -16.21 19.94 -9.25
N THR A 102 -15.37 19.24 -8.48
CA THR A 102 -14.01 19.72 -8.14
C THR A 102 -12.96 19.19 -9.12
N ARG A 103 -11.68 19.52 -8.90
CA ARG A 103 -10.54 18.90 -9.57
C ARG A 103 -9.60 18.30 -8.53
N TRP A 104 -9.06 17.12 -8.81
CA TRP A 104 -8.16 16.45 -7.88
C TRP A 104 -6.70 16.78 -8.17
N GLY A 105 -5.85 16.70 -7.16
CA GLY A 105 -4.41 16.96 -7.30
C GLY A 105 -3.90 17.91 -6.24
N HIS A 106 -2.58 17.95 -6.06
CA HIS A 106 -1.87 18.83 -5.12
C HIS A 106 -2.33 18.66 -3.65
N THR A 107 -2.71 17.45 -3.27
CA THR A 107 -3.12 17.11 -1.92
C THR A 107 -2.06 16.24 -1.24
N TRP A 108 -2.09 16.16 0.09
CA TRP A 108 -1.19 15.31 0.88
C TRP A 108 -1.18 13.83 0.47
N ILE A 109 -2.20 13.37 -0.28
CA ILE A 109 -2.39 11.97 -0.65
C ILE A 109 -2.47 11.72 -2.16
N SER A 110 -2.32 12.76 -2.99
CA SER A 110 -2.40 12.61 -4.46
C SER A 110 -1.36 11.60 -4.97
N ALA A 111 -0.11 11.75 -4.51
CA ALA A 111 1.01 10.88 -4.87
C ALA A 111 0.74 9.39 -4.60
N LEU A 112 0.13 9.05 -3.46
CA LEU A 112 -0.22 7.67 -3.12
C LEU A 112 -1.17 7.05 -4.15
N GLY A 113 -2.18 7.81 -4.58
CA GLY A 113 -3.14 7.38 -5.59
C GLY A 113 -2.47 7.07 -6.92
N ILE A 114 -1.57 7.96 -7.34
CA ILE A 114 -0.81 7.84 -8.58
C ILE A 114 0.11 6.62 -8.52
N GLU A 115 0.94 6.48 -7.49
CA GLU A 115 1.86 5.33 -7.35
C GLU A 115 1.13 3.99 -7.40
N ARG A 116 -0.07 3.90 -6.81
CA ARG A 116 -0.89 2.67 -6.82
C ARG A 116 -1.39 2.25 -8.20
N MET A 117 -1.43 3.14 -9.17
CA MET A 117 -1.90 2.82 -10.52
C MET A 117 -0.77 2.66 -11.53
N MET A 118 0.45 3.08 -11.21
CA MET A 118 1.53 3.20 -12.19
C MET A 118 1.93 1.87 -12.83
N HIS A 119 1.91 0.74 -12.12
CA HIS A 119 2.17 -0.58 -12.75
C HIS A 119 1.12 -0.94 -13.82
N GLY A 120 -0.11 -0.45 -13.68
CA GLY A 120 -1.14 -0.56 -14.70
C GLY A 120 -0.87 0.35 -15.90
N VAL A 121 -0.40 1.58 -15.65
CA VAL A 121 0.02 2.50 -16.72
C VAL A 121 1.20 1.90 -17.51
N GLU A 122 2.17 1.32 -16.81
CA GLU A 122 3.31 0.58 -17.40
C GLU A 122 2.81 -0.61 -18.26
N ALA A 123 1.83 -1.36 -17.77
CA ALA A 123 1.24 -2.46 -18.55
C ALA A 123 0.51 -1.98 -19.82
N LEU A 124 -0.05 -0.77 -19.81
CA LEU A 124 -0.78 -0.18 -20.93
C LEU A 124 0.10 0.48 -21.99
N GLU A 125 1.43 0.52 -21.83
CA GLU A 125 2.35 1.32 -22.67
C GLU A 125 2.05 1.22 -24.18
N GLU A 126 1.85 0.01 -24.71
CA GLU A 126 1.57 -0.23 -26.14
C GLU A 126 0.16 0.22 -26.61
N HIS A 127 -0.71 0.59 -25.68
CA HIS A 127 -2.10 1.02 -25.93
C HIS A 127 -2.32 2.52 -25.67
N LEU A 128 -1.32 3.23 -25.13
CA LEU A 128 -1.42 4.65 -24.85
C LEU A 128 -1.25 5.47 -26.14
N THR A 129 -2.13 6.45 -26.33
CA THR A 129 -1.99 7.43 -27.43
C THR A 129 -1.03 8.55 -27.04
N ASP A 130 -0.58 9.35 -28.01
CA ASP A 130 0.21 10.56 -27.74
C ASP A 130 -0.51 11.53 -26.79
N LEU A 131 -1.85 11.59 -26.85
CA LEU A 131 -2.65 12.40 -25.94
C LEU A 131 -2.63 11.84 -24.51
N ASP A 132 -2.67 10.52 -24.35
CA ASP A 132 -2.58 9.87 -23.06
C ASP A 132 -1.20 10.11 -22.43
N LEU A 133 -0.13 9.94 -23.22
CA LEU A 133 1.25 10.19 -22.80
C LEU A 133 1.49 11.66 -22.44
N ALA A 134 0.97 12.60 -23.23
CA ALA A 134 1.04 14.03 -22.92
C ALA A 134 0.24 14.38 -21.66
N GLY A 135 -0.92 13.74 -21.46
CA GLY A 135 -1.72 13.86 -20.24
C GLY A 135 -0.99 13.36 -18.99
N LEU A 136 -0.40 12.18 -19.08
CA LEU A 136 0.43 11.58 -18.03
C LEU A 136 1.61 12.50 -17.67
N ARG A 137 2.38 12.95 -18.65
CA ARG A 137 3.51 13.88 -18.44
C ARG A 137 3.06 15.16 -17.74
N ARG A 138 1.96 15.77 -18.22
CA ARG A 138 1.40 17.00 -17.63
C ARG A 138 0.94 16.80 -16.19
N MET A 139 0.25 15.71 -15.88
CA MET A 139 -0.21 15.40 -14.53
C MET A 139 0.98 15.16 -13.58
N LEU A 140 1.91 14.31 -13.98
CA LEU A 140 3.07 13.91 -13.17
C LEU A 140 4.01 15.08 -12.87
N ILE A 141 4.33 15.91 -13.86
CA ILE A 141 5.14 17.13 -13.65
C ILE A 141 4.42 18.10 -12.71
N SER A 142 3.10 18.27 -12.89
CA SER A 142 2.32 19.17 -12.02
C SER A 142 2.31 18.72 -10.56
N GLU A 143 2.24 17.43 -10.29
CA GLU A 143 2.34 16.88 -8.93
C GLU A 143 3.77 17.00 -8.37
N ALA A 144 4.79 16.72 -9.18
CA ALA A 144 6.19 16.88 -8.77
C ALA A 144 6.51 18.34 -8.39
N ASP A 145 6.03 19.32 -9.16
CA ASP A 145 6.17 20.73 -8.85
C ASP A 145 5.48 21.11 -7.53
N ALA A 146 4.26 20.62 -7.30
CA ALA A 146 3.53 20.87 -6.05
C ALA A 146 4.27 20.31 -4.82
N LEU A 147 4.94 19.15 -4.98
CA LEU A 147 5.70 18.51 -3.92
C LEU A 147 6.99 19.26 -3.54
N LEU A 148 7.55 20.10 -4.42
CA LEU A 148 8.70 20.93 -4.06
C LEU A 148 8.36 21.87 -2.89
N ALA A 149 7.14 22.42 -2.89
CA ALA A 149 6.63 23.31 -1.84
C ALA A 149 6.17 22.58 -0.57
N MET A 150 5.97 21.25 -0.62
CA MET A 150 5.48 20.48 0.53
C MET A 150 6.59 20.29 1.56
N GLU A 151 6.30 20.55 2.84
CA GLU A 151 7.25 20.33 3.92
C GLU A 151 7.49 18.83 4.15
N VAL A 152 8.75 18.44 4.34
CA VAL A 152 9.13 17.10 4.81
C VAL A 152 9.02 17.11 6.32
N GLN A 153 8.31 16.14 6.92
CA GLN A 153 8.03 16.15 8.36
C GLN A 153 8.58 14.90 9.06
N GLY A 154 8.95 15.02 10.33
CA GLY A 154 9.35 13.87 11.14
C GLY A 154 9.25 14.13 12.63
N THR A 155 8.31 13.46 13.30
CA THR A 155 8.21 13.42 14.77
C THR A 155 7.85 12.01 15.24
N LYS A 156 8.44 11.55 16.35
CA LYS A 156 8.20 10.18 16.87
C LYS A 156 6.75 9.95 17.25
N TRP A 157 6.14 10.97 17.87
CA TRP A 157 4.77 10.89 18.36
C TRP A 157 3.80 11.48 17.34
N ALA A 158 2.71 10.77 17.06
CA ALA A 158 1.62 11.26 16.21
C ALA A 158 0.95 12.51 16.77
N ARG A 159 0.88 12.63 18.10
CA ARG A 159 0.27 13.80 18.77
C ARG A 159 0.99 15.11 18.46
N ASP A 160 2.26 15.04 18.06
CA ASP A 160 3.08 16.21 17.72
C ASP A 160 2.77 16.71 16.29
N GLY A 161 1.95 15.97 15.54
CA GLY A 161 1.43 16.36 14.21
C GLY A 161 2.37 16.10 13.03
N GLY A 162 3.66 15.87 13.29
CA GLY A 162 4.69 15.67 12.25
C GLY A 162 5.02 14.20 11.91
N ASN A 163 4.31 13.21 12.47
CA ASN A 163 4.53 11.80 12.15
C ASN A 163 3.92 11.48 10.78
N LYS A 164 4.77 11.39 9.75
CA LYS A 164 4.39 11.25 8.34
C LYS A 164 5.25 10.21 7.58
N PRO A 165 5.57 9.04 8.15
CA PRO A 165 6.54 8.14 7.55
C PRO A 165 6.12 7.67 6.16
N GLU A 166 4.92 7.12 6.05
CA GLU A 166 4.39 6.62 4.79
C GLU A 166 4.18 7.74 3.77
N SER A 167 3.81 8.92 4.26
CA SER A 167 3.57 10.10 3.42
C SER A 167 4.85 10.60 2.78
N ASN A 168 5.91 10.65 3.57
CA ASN A 168 7.24 10.96 3.06
C ASN A 168 7.66 9.96 1.99
N ILE A 169 7.44 8.66 2.21
CA ILE A 169 7.84 7.64 1.24
C ILE A 169 7.10 7.80 -0.10
N TRP A 170 5.76 7.90 -0.12
CA TRP A 170 5.06 8.00 -1.40
C TRP A 170 5.33 9.31 -2.13
N ASN A 171 5.58 10.41 -1.42
CA ASN A 171 5.95 11.70 -2.02
C ASN A 171 7.36 11.65 -2.62
N GLY A 172 8.31 11.03 -1.92
CA GLY A 172 9.65 10.81 -2.45
C GLY A 172 9.65 9.84 -3.62
N ALA A 173 8.81 8.80 -3.56
CA ALA A 173 8.68 7.80 -4.61
C ALA A 173 8.22 8.41 -5.93
N ILE A 174 7.15 9.21 -5.91
CA ILE A 174 6.63 9.84 -7.12
C ILE A 174 7.63 10.85 -7.71
N LEU A 175 8.33 11.64 -6.89
CA LEU A 175 9.35 12.56 -7.38
C LEU A 175 10.47 11.82 -8.10
N ALA A 176 11.01 10.77 -7.48
CA ALA A 176 12.06 9.96 -8.09
C ALA A 176 11.58 9.27 -9.38
N ARG A 177 10.33 8.79 -9.42
CA ARG A 177 9.72 8.25 -10.65
C ARG A 177 9.67 9.30 -11.75
N VAL A 178 9.20 10.51 -11.47
CA VAL A 178 9.11 11.61 -12.44
C VAL A 178 10.49 11.95 -13.01
N CYS A 179 11.53 12.00 -12.16
CA CYS A 179 12.91 12.20 -12.62
C CYS A 179 13.38 11.10 -13.58
N ARG A 180 12.95 9.85 -13.38
CA ARG A 180 13.31 8.73 -14.27
C ARG A 180 12.53 8.73 -15.57
N MET A 181 11.25 9.12 -15.53
CA MET A 181 10.39 9.18 -16.71
C MET A 181 10.71 10.38 -17.63
N TYR A 182 11.10 11.51 -17.06
CA TYR A 182 11.34 12.76 -17.78
C TYR A 182 12.71 13.36 -17.44
N PRO A 183 13.82 12.67 -17.78
CA PRO A 183 15.18 13.09 -17.42
C PRO A 183 15.64 14.37 -18.14
N ASP A 184 14.89 14.81 -19.17
CA ASP A 184 15.12 16.00 -19.97
C ASP A 184 14.58 17.30 -19.33
N ASP A 185 13.75 17.21 -18.27
CA ASP A 185 13.21 18.40 -17.61
C ASP A 185 14.29 19.09 -16.76
N ALA A 186 14.38 20.42 -16.87
CA ALA A 186 15.39 21.22 -16.18
C ALA A 186 15.30 21.15 -14.64
N ARG A 187 14.13 20.76 -14.09
CA ARG A 187 13.88 20.65 -12.64
C ARG A 187 14.22 19.29 -12.03
N VAL A 188 14.70 18.33 -12.85
CA VAL A 188 15.08 17.00 -12.36
C VAL A 188 16.04 17.05 -11.16
N PRO A 189 17.06 17.93 -11.09
CA PRO A 189 17.92 18.04 -9.91
C PRO A 189 17.14 18.42 -8.64
N ASP A 190 16.22 19.39 -8.74
CA ASP A 190 15.42 19.86 -7.60
C ASP A 190 14.46 18.78 -7.11
N TRP A 191 13.78 18.11 -8.06
CA TRP A 191 12.89 16.99 -7.74
C TRP A 191 13.64 15.83 -7.10
N MET A 192 14.84 15.47 -7.59
CA MET A 192 15.62 14.37 -7.03
C MET A 192 16.17 14.71 -5.65
N GLU A 193 16.68 15.93 -5.43
CA GLU A 193 17.11 16.37 -4.09
C GLU A 193 15.93 16.31 -3.10
N LYS A 194 14.74 16.75 -3.52
CA LYS A 194 13.53 16.68 -2.70
C LYS A 194 13.10 15.23 -2.46
N ALA A 195 13.22 14.35 -3.45
CA ALA A 195 12.92 12.93 -3.34
C ALA A 195 13.80 12.27 -2.27
N HIS A 196 15.11 12.52 -2.29
CA HIS A 196 16.03 12.02 -1.27
C HIS A 196 15.64 12.48 0.12
N ARG A 197 15.30 13.77 0.28
CA ARG A 197 14.89 14.30 1.60
C ARG A 197 13.62 13.64 2.13
N PHE A 198 12.62 13.42 1.27
CA PHE A 198 11.42 12.68 1.63
C PHE A 198 11.74 11.23 2.00
N LEU A 199 12.43 10.48 1.14
CA LEU A 199 12.75 9.07 1.37
C LEU A 199 13.58 8.84 2.64
N MET A 200 14.59 9.68 2.89
CA MET A 200 15.43 9.62 4.09
C MET A 200 14.65 9.86 5.39
N ASN A 201 13.51 10.55 5.33
CA ASN A 201 12.63 10.78 6.47
C ASN A 201 11.40 9.86 6.47
N GLY A 202 11.38 8.80 5.66
CA GLY A 202 10.33 7.79 5.69
C GLY A 202 10.41 6.93 6.94
N ILE A 203 11.51 6.18 7.09
CA ILE A 203 11.76 5.26 8.22
C ILE A 203 12.90 5.82 9.11
N SER A 204 12.91 7.13 9.34
CA SER A 204 13.97 7.80 10.10
C SER A 204 13.86 7.55 11.61
N ILE A 205 15.02 7.43 12.27
CA ILE A 205 15.17 7.25 13.72
C ILE A 205 16.04 8.34 14.34
N ALA A 206 16.13 8.43 15.67
CA ALA A 206 16.86 9.53 16.32
C ALA A 206 18.37 9.47 16.04
N ALA A 207 18.92 8.27 15.84
CA ALA A 207 20.34 8.07 15.54
C ALA A 207 20.77 8.70 14.20
N ASP A 208 19.85 8.85 13.23
CA ASP A 208 20.14 9.47 11.93
C ASP A 208 20.66 10.90 12.06
N ALA A 209 20.28 11.62 13.12
CA ALA A 209 20.73 12.99 13.39
C ALA A 209 22.25 13.11 13.58
N LEU A 210 22.95 12.00 13.84
CA LEU A 210 24.38 11.93 14.09
C LEU A 210 25.12 11.02 13.09
N ASP A 211 24.43 10.48 12.09
CA ASP A 211 25.00 9.50 11.17
C ASP A 211 25.78 10.16 10.03
N GLU A 212 27.06 9.78 9.92
CA GLU A 212 28.05 10.31 8.97
C GLU A 212 28.15 9.51 7.67
N ARG A 213 27.44 8.37 7.56
CA ARG A 213 27.42 7.59 6.32
C ARG A 213 26.85 8.44 5.19
N GLU A 214 27.43 8.35 4.01
CA GLU A 214 26.98 9.12 2.84
C GLU A 214 25.84 8.40 2.11
N VAL A 215 24.80 9.16 1.76
CA VAL A 215 23.72 8.75 0.86
C VAL A 215 23.45 9.91 -0.10
N ALA A 216 23.42 9.65 -1.40
CA ALA A 216 23.20 10.65 -2.43
C ALA A 216 24.15 11.87 -2.32
N GLY A 217 25.42 11.60 -1.97
CA GLY A 217 26.47 12.62 -1.87
C GLY A 217 26.41 13.53 -0.65
N ARG A 218 25.58 13.23 0.36
CA ARG A 218 25.58 13.93 1.66
C ARG A 218 25.52 12.94 2.83
N PRO A 219 26.11 13.28 4.00
CA PRO A 219 25.89 12.52 5.23
C PRO A 219 24.40 12.38 5.58
N ILE A 220 23.98 11.24 6.13
CA ILE A 220 22.59 10.98 6.55
C ILE A 220 22.05 12.08 7.46
N ARG A 221 22.85 12.59 8.40
CA ARG A 221 22.46 13.70 9.29
C ARG A 221 22.02 14.97 8.57
N GLU A 222 22.49 15.21 7.35
CA GLU A 222 22.12 16.40 6.56
C GLU A 222 20.77 16.22 5.86
N TRP A 223 20.33 14.98 5.66
CA TRP A 223 18.99 14.67 5.18
C TRP A 223 17.96 14.63 6.31
N HIS A 224 18.39 14.36 7.54
CA HIS A 224 17.53 14.13 8.69
C HIS A 224 16.75 15.40 9.10
N VAL A 225 15.44 15.34 8.98
CA VAL A 225 14.51 16.37 9.50
C VAL A 225 14.06 16.02 10.91
N GLY A 226 13.75 14.76 11.14
CA GLY A 226 13.35 14.25 12.44
C GLY A 226 12.99 12.77 12.39
N PRO A 227 12.94 12.10 13.55
CA PRO A 227 12.59 10.69 13.64
C PRO A 227 11.09 10.47 13.44
N ASN A 228 10.70 9.62 12.49
CA ASN A 228 9.31 9.13 12.37
C ASN A 228 9.08 7.81 13.12
N PHE A 229 10.15 7.09 13.42
CA PHE A 229 10.15 5.86 14.19
C PHE A 229 10.91 6.05 15.49
N PHE A 230 10.61 5.19 16.47
CA PHE A 230 11.44 5.04 17.66
C PHE A 230 12.66 4.17 17.33
N ASP A 231 13.65 4.14 18.24
CA ASP A 231 14.94 3.50 17.98
C ASP A 231 14.85 1.99 17.73
N HIS A 232 13.79 1.32 18.22
CA HIS A 232 13.52 -0.10 17.93
C HIS A 232 12.38 -0.29 16.92
N TYR A 233 12.12 0.71 16.07
CA TYR A 233 11.15 0.72 14.99
C TYR A 233 9.69 0.59 15.41
N ALA A 234 9.34 0.93 16.65
CA ALA A 234 7.95 1.22 16.96
C ALA A 234 7.47 2.41 16.13
N LEU A 235 6.19 2.40 15.78
CA LEU A 235 5.56 3.47 15.01
C LEU A 235 4.31 3.97 15.74
N ASP A 236 4.39 5.15 16.37
CA ASP A 236 3.22 5.85 16.90
C ASP A 236 2.57 6.64 15.75
N HIS A 237 1.67 6.00 15.02
CA HIS A 237 0.96 6.63 13.90
C HIS A 237 -0.54 6.55 14.11
N HIS A 238 -1.22 7.70 13.97
CA HIS A 238 -2.60 7.89 14.43
C HIS A 238 -2.78 7.71 15.96
N GLY A 239 -1.71 7.88 16.74
CA GLY A 239 -1.72 7.91 18.21
C GLY A 239 -1.66 6.54 18.90
N TYR A 240 -1.20 5.50 18.20
CA TYR A 240 -1.00 4.16 18.74
C TYR A 240 0.08 3.41 17.97
N LEU A 241 0.56 2.28 18.52
CA LEU A 241 1.49 1.39 17.82
C LEU A 241 0.84 0.80 16.55
N ASN A 242 1.24 1.30 15.39
CA ASN A 242 0.54 1.01 14.15
C ASN A 242 1.32 0.06 13.24
N VAL A 243 1.15 -1.24 13.47
CA VAL A 243 1.75 -2.30 12.63
C VAL A 243 1.28 -2.22 11.18
N GLY A 244 0.03 -1.82 10.96
CA GLY A 244 -0.51 -1.69 9.60
C GLY A 244 0.25 -0.64 8.78
N TYR A 245 0.64 0.47 9.40
CA TYR A 245 1.37 1.53 8.69
C TYR A 245 2.86 1.23 8.48
N MET A 246 3.45 0.34 9.28
CA MET A 246 4.76 -0.24 8.96
C MET A 246 4.71 -0.99 7.62
N VAL A 247 3.64 -1.74 7.36
CA VAL A 247 3.39 -2.39 6.07
C VAL A 247 3.25 -1.35 4.96
N ILE A 248 2.48 -0.27 5.20
CA ILE A 248 2.28 0.78 4.20
C ILE A 248 3.63 1.42 3.81
N CYS A 249 4.55 1.64 4.75
CA CYS A 249 5.89 2.14 4.45
C CYS A 249 6.63 1.23 3.46
N LEU A 250 6.73 -0.07 3.76
CA LEU A 250 7.40 -1.03 2.87
C LEU A 250 6.68 -1.21 1.54
N SER A 251 5.34 -1.16 1.52
CA SER A 251 4.58 -1.27 0.26
C SER A 251 4.84 -0.09 -0.68
N ASN A 252 5.03 1.13 -0.16
CA ASN A 252 5.30 2.29 -1.00
C ASN A 252 6.75 2.30 -1.50
N ILE A 253 7.69 1.75 -0.72
CA ILE A 253 9.04 1.43 -1.22
C ILE A 253 8.94 0.43 -2.38
N ALA A 254 8.11 -0.61 -2.24
CA ALA A 254 7.90 -1.62 -3.28
C ALA A 254 7.42 -1.01 -4.61
N PHE A 255 6.54 0.00 -4.58
CA PHE A 255 6.00 0.63 -5.79
C PHE A 255 7.10 1.24 -6.67
N LEU A 256 8.02 2.03 -6.08
CA LEU A 256 9.14 2.58 -6.83
C LEU A 256 10.19 1.51 -7.14
N HIS A 257 10.47 0.59 -6.20
CA HIS A 257 11.43 -0.50 -6.42
C HIS A 257 11.08 -1.32 -7.67
N PHE A 258 9.82 -1.72 -7.79
CA PHE A 258 9.40 -2.51 -8.93
C PHE A 258 9.33 -1.70 -10.22
N ALA A 259 8.99 -0.42 -10.18
CA ALA A 259 9.13 0.44 -11.36
C ALA A 259 10.58 0.55 -11.85
N CYS A 260 11.53 0.71 -10.92
CA CYS A 260 12.94 0.68 -11.26
C CYS A 260 13.35 -0.67 -11.87
N ALA A 261 12.89 -1.78 -11.28
CA ALA A 261 13.20 -3.12 -11.78
C ALA A 261 12.58 -3.40 -13.17
N THR A 262 11.32 -2.99 -13.42
CA THR A 262 10.62 -3.23 -14.69
C THR A 262 11.19 -2.42 -15.85
N HIS A 263 11.75 -1.24 -15.57
CA HIS A 263 12.36 -0.35 -16.56
C HIS A 263 13.91 -0.43 -16.61
N GLY A 264 14.54 -1.16 -15.71
CA GLY A 264 16.01 -1.21 -15.59
C GLY A 264 16.63 0.09 -15.08
N TRP A 265 15.88 0.91 -14.35
CA TRP A 265 16.42 2.11 -13.70
C TRP A 265 17.19 1.76 -12.42
N ALA A 266 18.24 2.53 -12.12
CA ALA A 266 18.82 2.50 -10.79
C ALA A 266 17.83 3.10 -9.78
N PRO A 267 17.51 2.41 -8.67
CA PRO A 267 16.74 3.02 -7.58
C PRO A 267 17.53 4.20 -6.99
N PRO A 268 16.86 5.26 -6.48
CA PRO A 268 17.56 6.31 -5.75
C PRO A 268 18.19 5.73 -4.49
N GLU A 269 19.41 6.15 -4.13
CA GLU A 269 20.19 5.56 -3.02
C GLU A 269 19.44 5.57 -1.68
N SER A 270 18.57 6.55 -1.47
CA SER A 270 17.75 6.69 -0.26
C SER A 270 16.51 5.79 -0.20
N LEU A 271 16.15 5.08 -1.29
CA LEU A 271 14.87 4.33 -1.37
C LEU A 271 14.74 3.28 -0.27
N HIS A 272 15.85 2.62 0.04
CA HIS A 272 15.86 1.46 0.93
C HIS A 272 16.32 1.82 2.35
N HIS A 273 16.46 3.11 2.68
CA HIS A 273 16.89 3.58 4.00
C HIS A 273 16.02 2.97 5.10
N HIS A 274 16.65 2.23 6.02
CA HIS A 274 16.02 1.47 7.11
C HIS A 274 14.94 0.44 6.72
N ALA A 275 14.76 0.11 5.43
CA ALA A 275 13.75 -0.84 5.00
C ALA A 275 14.00 -2.26 5.54
N ALA A 276 15.26 -2.68 5.56
CA ALA A 276 15.66 -3.99 6.09
C ALA A 276 15.46 -4.07 7.62
N ASP A 277 15.74 -2.99 8.34
CA ASP A 277 15.56 -2.93 9.78
C ASP A 277 14.08 -2.98 10.16
N LEU A 278 13.23 -2.19 9.48
CA LEU A 278 11.78 -2.23 9.67
C LEU A 278 11.21 -3.62 9.34
N TRP A 279 11.68 -4.25 8.26
CA TRP A 279 11.27 -5.61 7.91
C TRP A 279 11.65 -6.62 9.01
N GLY A 280 12.83 -6.48 9.62
CA GLY A 280 13.26 -7.33 10.73
C GLY A 280 12.28 -7.36 11.91
N LEU A 281 11.67 -6.21 12.24
CA LEU A 281 10.59 -6.13 13.22
C LEU A 281 9.27 -6.64 12.63
N LEU A 282 8.85 -6.09 11.48
CA LEU A 282 7.54 -6.35 10.88
C LEU A 282 7.31 -7.84 10.64
N LYS A 283 8.32 -8.57 10.15
CA LYS A 283 8.25 -10.02 9.95
C LYS A 283 7.84 -10.76 11.23
N ARG A 284 8.33 -10.33 12.39
CA ARG A 284 7.98 -10.95 13.69
C ARG A 284 6.54 -10.65 14.13
N LEU A 285 5.95 -9.60 13.54
CA LEU A 285 4.58 -9.17 13.69
C LEU A 285 3.67 -9.72 12.57
N LEU A 286 4.04 -10.82 11.93
CA LEU A 286 3.20 -11.55 10.98
C LEU A 286 2.91 -12.98 11.46
N PHE A 287 1.69 -13.45 11.24
CA PHE A 287 1.36 -14.86 11.37
C PHE A 287 1.75 -15.61 10.08
N ALA A 288 2.01 -16.92 10.19
CA ALA A 288 2.40 -17.77 9.06
C ALA A 288 1.33 -17.81 7.95
N ASP A 289 0.07 -17.54 8.30
CA ASP A 289 -1.05 -17.42 7.36
C ASP A 289 -1.09 -16.07 6.61
N GLY A 290 -0.13 -15.18 6.84
CA GLY A 290 -0.06 -13.86 6.22
C GLY A 290 -0.89 -12.78 6.95
N ARG A 291 -1.50 -13.06 8.10
CA ARG A 291 -2.20 -12.02 8.89
C ARG A 291 -1.24 -11.14 9.68
N LEU A 292 -1.57 -9.86 9.79
CA LEU A 292 -0.86 -8.93 10.65
C LEU A 292 -1.14 -9.22 12.14
N LEU A 293 -0.09 -9.30 12.95
CA LEU A 293 -0.19 -9.26 14.41
C LEU A 293 -0.22 -7.81 14.87
N ARG A 294 -1.42 -7.29 15.13
CA ARG A 294 -1.61 -5.89 15.48
C ARG A 294 -1.60 -5.68 16.99
N ILE A 295 -0.40 -5.73 17.58
CA ILE A 295 -0.24 -5.63 19.05
C ILE A 295 -0.74 -4.28 19.64
N GLY A 296 -0.84 -3.23 18.82
CA GLY A 296 -1.44 -1.94 19.19
C GLY A 296 -2.89 -1.73 18.73
N GLY A 297 -3.52 -2.73 18.13
CA GLY A 297 -4.86 -2.64 17.55
C GLY A 297 -4.89 -2.01 16.14
N ASP A 298 -6.09 -1.68 15.66
CA ASP A 298 -6.28 -0.97 14.39
C ASP A 298 -7.55 -0.11 14.42
N SER A 299 -7.51 0.99 13.67
CA SER A 299 -8.65 1.84 13.34
C SER A 299 -9.31 1.52 11.99
N ARG A 300 -8.71 0.64 11.18
CA ARG A 300 -9.19 0.29 9.84
C ARG A 300 -10.16 -0.88 9.87
N GLN A 301 -10.84 -1.09 8.74
CA GLN A 301 -11.67 -2.28 8.59
C GLN A 301 -10.79 -3.52 8.61
N ARG A 302 -11.23 -4.52 9.37
CA ARG A 302 -10.48 -5.76 9.57
C ARG A 302 -10.16 -6.45 8.25
N TYR A 303 -8.98 -7.01 8.14
CA TYR A 303 -8.49 -7.70 6.94
C TYR A 303 -8.65 -6.91 5.63
N CYS A 304 -8.51 -5.58 5.72
CA CYS A 304 -8.51 -4.67 4.58
C CYS A 304 -7.32 -3.71 4.65
N TYR A 305 -7.12 -2.96 3.57
CA TYR A 305 -6.16 -1.86 3.46
C TYR A 305 -4.74 -2.33 3.82
N CYS A 306 -4.24 -2.04 5.04
CA CYS A 306 -2.89 -2.43 5.44
C CYS A 306 -2.64 -3.94 5.32
N GLN A 307 -3.66 -4.78 5.53
CA GLN A 307 -3.55 -6.22 5.34
C GLN A 307 -3.36 -6.59 3.86
N ASP A 308 -3.98 -5.85 2.94
CA ASP A 308 -3.90 -6.11 1.49
C ASP A 308 -2.54 -5.65 0.95
N TYR A 309 -2.07 -4.47 1.38
CA TYR A 309 -0.76 -3.93 1.01
C TYR A 309 0.43 -4.70 1.66
N LEU A 310 0.17 -5.76 2.42
CA LEU A 310 1.22 -6.72 2.79
C LEU A 310 1.78 -7.42 1.55
N ILE A 311 0.95 -7.72 0.55
CA ILE A 311 1.39 -8.39 -0.69
C ILE A 311 2.56 -7.65 -1.37
N PRO A 312 2.43 -6.36 -1.74
CA PRO A 312 3.55 -5.63 -2.35
C PRO A 312 4.79 -5.55 -1.44
N ALA A 313 4.62 -5.43 -0.12
CA ALA A 313 5.74 -5.46 0.81
C ALA A 313 6.46 -6.83 0.82
N LEU A 314 5.73 -7.94 0.79
CA LEU A 314 6.30 -9.29 0.73
C LEU A 314 7.03 -9.55 -0.58
N LEU A 315 6.46 -9.12 -1.72
CA LEU A 315 7.13 -9.22 -3.02
C LEU A 315 8.45 -8.44 -3.01
N TYR A 316 8.46 -7.24 -2.42
CA TYR A 316 9.68 -6.46 -2.24
C TYR A 316 10.71 -7.18 -1.34
N CYS A 317 10.28 -7.73 -0.20
CA CYS A 317 11.18 -8.44 0.70
C CYS A 317 11.74 -9.72 0.08
N ALA A 318 10.95 -10.43 -0.73
CA ALA A 318 11.43 -11.57 -1.50
C ALA A 318 12.45 -11.15 -2.58
N HIS A 319 12.15 -10.09 -3.33
CA HIS A 319 12.95 -9.68 -4.48
C HIS A 319 14.23 -8.91 -4.12
N TYR A 320 14.17 -8.00 -3.14
CA TYR A 320 15.28 -7.11 -2.79
C TYR A 320 16.05 -7.55 -1.55
N LEU A 321 15.33 -7.97 -0.49
CA LEU A 321 15.95 -8.40 0.77
C LEU A 321 16.32 -9.88 0.78
N ASP A 322 15.97 -10.62 -0.28
CA ASP A 322 16.22 -12.06 -0.40
C ASP A 322 15.64 -12.86 0.80
N ASP A 323 14.51 -12.40 1.36
CA ASP A 323 13.93 -13.03 2.54
C ASP A 323 13.23 -14.34 2.20
N ALA A 324 13.82 -15.44 2.67
CA ALA A 324 13.37 -16.80 2.39
C ALA A 324 11.93 -17.15 2.85
N HIS A 325 11.35 -16.36 3.77
CA HIS A 325 9.98 -16.60 4.26
C HIS A 325 8.95 -15.67 3.63
N ALA A 326 9.38 -14.63 2.91
CA ALA A 326 8.45 -13.66 2.32
C ALA A 326 7.49 -14.36 1.34
N THR A 327 7.98 -15.32 0.56
CA THR A 327 7.14 -16.11 -0.37
C THR A 327 6.16 -17.06 0.33
N GLU A 328 6.52 -17.60 1.50
CA GLU A 328 5.61 -18.43 2.31
C GLU A 328 4.46 -17.58 2.86
N LEU A 329 4.79 -16.43 3.44
CA LEU A 329 3.82 -15.46 3.96
C LEU A 329 2.90 -14.92 2.86
N GLU A 330 3.44 -14.74 1.66
CA GLU A 330 2.71 -14.28 0.49
C GLU A 330 1.67 -15.32 0.05
N ALA A 331 2.04 -16.61 0.05
CA ALA A 331 1.10 -17.69 -0.25
C ALA A 331 -0.06 -17.71 0.75
N GLY A 332 0.23 -17.50 2.04
CA GLY A 332 -0.79 -17.36 3.09
C GLY A 332 -1.72 -16.18 2.83
N ALA A 333 -1.16 -14.98 2.62
CA ALA A 333 -1.93 -13.77 2.35
C ALA A 333 -2.83 -13.91 1.10
N LEU A 334 -2.32 -14.52 0.05
CA LEU A 334 -3.08 -14.77 -1.18
C LEU A 334 -4.22 -15.76 -0.97
N ASP A 335 -3.98 -16.82 -0.19
CA ASP A 335 -5.02 -17.79 0.14
C ASP A 335 -6.16 -17.20 0.97
N LEU A 336 -5.86 -16.25 1.87
CA LEU A 336 -6.90 -15.51 2.60
C LEU A 336 -7.82 -14.74 1.65
N ILE A 337 -7.27 -14.07 0.65
CA ILE A 337 -8.07 -13.34 -0.35
C ILE A 337 -8.91 -14.32 -1.18
N ARG A 338 -8.31 -15.44 -1.61
CA ARG A 338 -9.00 -16.50 -2.36
C ARG A 338 -10.19 -17.06 -1.60
N GLN A 339 -10.00 -17.38 -0.32
CA GLN A 339 -11.06 -17.90 0.55
C GLN A 339 -12.20 -16.88 0.73
N GLU A 340 -11.88 -15.60 0.94
CA GLU A 340 -12.88 -14.54 1.12
C GLU A 340 -13.71 -14.32 -0.16
N GLN A 341 -13.06 -14.26 -1.32
CA GLN A 341 -13.73 -14.11 -2.62
C GLN A 341 -14.60 -15.34 -2.95
N ALA A 342 -14.12 -16.55 -2.66
CA ALA A 342 -14.88 -17.77 -2.83
C ALA A 342 -16.12 -17.82 -1.94
N ALA A 343 -16.01 -17.36 -0.69
CA ALA A 343 -17.13 -17.29 0.25
C ALA A 343 -18.21 -16.24 -0.14
N SER A 344 -17.81 -15.19 -0.88
CA SER A 344 -18.73 -14.19 -1.45
C SER A 344 -19.48 -14.75 -2.67
N GLY A 345 -18.78 -15.48 -3.56
CA GLY A 345 -19.38 -16.25 -4.64
C GLY A 345 -19.83 -15.44 -5.88
N ASP A 346 -19.83 -14.11 -5.81
CA ASP A 346 -20.25 -13.19 -6.87
C ASP A 346 -19.09 -12.46 -7.56
N GLY A 347 -17.84 -12.84 -7.25
CA GLY A 347 -16.63 -12.22 -7.79
C GLY A 347 -16.06 -11.07 -6.95
N SER A 348 -16.86 -10.50 -6.05
CA SER A 348 -16.40 -9.51 -5.09
C SER A 348 -15.50 -10.12 -4.02
N PHE A 349 -14.65 -9.29 -3.42
CA PHE A 349 -13.78 -9.75 -2.34
C PHE A 349 -14.47 -9.71 -0.98
N HIS A 350 -15.38 -8.76 -0.75
CA HIS A 350 -15.88 -8.45 0.59
C HIS A 350 -17.38 -8.66 0.82
N SER A 351 -18.19 -8.72 -0.24
CA SER A 351 -19.66 -8.54 -0.22
C SER A 351 -20.37 -9.09 1.01
N ARG A 352 -20.20 -10.38 1.34
CA ARG A 352 -20.89 -10.98 2.49
C ARG A 352 -20.45 -10.42 3.84
N ARG A 353 -19.15 -10.17 4.01
CA ARG A 353 -18.57 -9.71 5.28
C ARG A 353 -18.82 -8.22 5.51
N LEU A 354 -18.78 -7.43 4.44
CA LEU A 354 -18.94 -5.97 4.49
C LEU A 354 -20.26 -5.49 3.88
N GLY A 355 -21.28 -6.34 3.77
CA GLY A 355 -22.56 -6.01 3.15
C GLY A 355 -23.24 -4.80 3.77
N ARG A 356 -23.13 -4.62 5.10
CA ARG A 356 -23.64 -3.42 5.77
C ARG A 356 -22.91 -2.15 5.34
N ILE A 357 -21.59 -2.22 5.10
CA ILE A 357 -20.82 -1.07 4.60
C ILE A 357 -21.24 -0.74 3.18
N LEU A 358 -21.45 -1.74 2.33
CA LEU A 358 -21.98 -1.54 0.98
C LEU A 358 -23.30 -0.75 0.99
N GLU A 359 -24.22 -1.10 1.89
CA GLU A 359 -25.51 -0.42 2.02
C GLU A 359 -25.40 1.04 2.48
N ILE A 360 -24.58 1.31 3.50
CA ILE A 360 -24.55 2.64 4.15
C ILE A 360 -23.48 3.58 3.60
N ASN A 361 -22.44 3.03 2.97
CA ASN A 361 -21.29 3.79 2.47
C ASN A 361 -20.63 3.08 1.27
N PRO A 362 -21.31 3.06 0.10
CA PRO A 362 -20.78 2.47 -1.12
C PRO A 362 -19.46 3.13 -1.58
N TYR A 363 -19.26 4.41 -1.25
CA TYR A 363 -18.00 5.12 -1.46
C TYR A 363 -16.82 4.45 -0.76
N TYR A 364 -16.98 4.11 0.53
CA TYR A 364 -15.93 3.40 1.26
C TYR A 364 -15.82 1.93 0.85
N TYR A 365 -16.94 1.26 0.55
CA TYR A 365 -16.94 -0.13 0.11
C TYR A 365 -16.13 -0.33 -1.19
N THR A 366 -16.39 0.48 -2.22
CA THR A 366 -15.68 0.40 -3.51
C THR A 366 -14.18 0.68 -3.38
N ARG A 367 -13.80 1.53 -2.42
CA ARG A 367 -12.40 1.71 -2.06
C ARG A 367 -11.76 0.42 -1.55
N LEU A 368 -12.42 -0.32 -0.66
CA LEU A 368 -11.88 -1.57 -0.10
C LEU A 368 -11.78 -2.66 -1.18
N GLU A 369 -12.81 -2.79 -2.03
CA GLU A 369 -12.79 -3.70 -3.18
C GLU A 369 -11.60 -3.43 -4.12
N SER A 370 -11.39 -2.16 -4.48
CA SER A 370 -10.29 -1.78 -5.36
C SER A 370 -8.91 -1.90 -4.69
N ASP A 371 -8.80 -1.82 -3.35
CA ASP A 371 -7.54 -2.10 -2.64
C ASP A 371 -7.10 -3.56 -2.85
N LYS A 372 -8.02 -4.53 -2.80
CA LYS A 372 -7.68 -5.93 -3.09
C LYS A 372 -7.39 -6.16 -4.57
N ALA A 373 -8.19 -5.59 -5.45
CA ALA A 373 -7.99 -5.73 -6.89
C ALA A 373 -6.60 -5.25 -7.33
N VAL A 374 -6.18 -4.08 -6.84
CA VAL A 374 -4.91 -3.47 -7.25
C VAL A 374 -3.69 -4.23 -6.72
N VAL A 375 -3.72 -4.73 -5.48
CA VAL A 375 -2.56 -5.49 -4.96
C VAL A 375 -2.43 -6.86 -5.63
N LEU A 376 -3.55 -7.46 -6.07
CA LEU A 376 -3.51 -8.66 -6.88
C LEU A 376 -2.90 -8.37 -8.25
N SER A 377 -3.24 -7.25 -8.88
CA SER A 377 -2.66 -6.88 -10.17
C SER A 377 -1.18 -6.52 -10.09
N MET A 378 -0.74 -5.88 -8.99
CA MET A 378 0.67 -5.70 -8.67
C MET A 378 1.41 -7.06 -8.59
N GLY A 379 0.84 -8.03 -7.87
CA GLY A 379 1.42 -9.37 -7.75
C GLY A 379 1.51 -10.13 -9.07
N ALA A 380 0.45 -10.08 -9.89
CA ALA A 380 0.47 -10.65 -11.23
C ALA A 380 1.55 -9.99 -12.10
N HIS A 381 1.58 -8.66 -12.16
CA HIS A 381 2.48 -7.91 -13.02
C HIS A 381 3.95 -8.10 -12.63
N TRP A 382 4.31 -7.91 -11.36
CA TRP A 382 5.72 -7.95 -10.94
C TRP A 382 6.29 -9.36 -10.89
N ARG A 383 5.50 -10.39 -10.55
CA ARG A 383 5.99 -11.78 -10.65
C ARG A 383 6.31 -12.15 -12.09
N GLN A 384 5.49 -11.71 -13.04
CA GLN A 384 5.70 -11.95 -14.45
C GLN A 384 6.93 -11.20 -14.98
N ARG A 385 7.00 -9.88 -14.74
CA ARG A 385 8.07 -9.02 -15.29
C ARG A 385 9.43 -9.24 -14.61
N CYS A 386 9.45 -9.31 -13.28
CA CYS A 386 10.70 -9.35 -12.51
C CYS A 386 11.16 -10.78 -12.17
N ARG A 387 10.35 -11.81 -12.49
CA ARG A 387 10.68 -13.23 -12.25
C ARG A 387 11.14 -13.49 -10.80
N ILE A 388 10.35 -12.99 -9.85
CA ILE A 388 10.66 -13.06 -8.41
C ILE A 388 10.77 -14.54 -8.00
N ALA A 389 12.00 -14.98 -7.77
CA ALA A 389 12.32 -16.35 -7.40
C ALA A 389 12.19 -16.55 -5.88
N PRO A 390 11.83 -17.76 -5.43
CA PRO A 390 11.87 -18.08 -4.02
C PRO A 390 13.29 -18.32 -3.52
N THR A 391 13.56 -17.88 -2.30
CA THR A 391 14.80 -18.19 -1.59
C THR A 391 14.55 -19.31 -0.59
N PRO A 392 15.28 -20.43 -0.61
CA PRO A 392 15.04 -21.54 0.30
C PRO A 392 15.25 -21.14 1.76
N ALA A 393 14.24 -21.36 2.60
CA ALA A 393 14.36 -21.14 4.04
C ALA A 393 15.28 -22.19 4.67
N LYS A 394 16.21 -21.73 5.51
CA LYS A 394 17.15 -22.60 6.26
C LYS A 394 16.57 -23.10 7.59
N VAL A 395 15.53 -22.43 8.07
CA VAL A 395 14.82 -22.71 9.32
C VAL A 395 13.33 -22.55 9.06
N GLU A 396 12.49 -23.14 9.91
CA GLU A 396 11.04 -22.95 9.82
C GLU A 396 10.66 -21.51 10.19
N TYR A 397 9.55 -21.02 9.65
CA TYR A 397 9.09 -19.65 9.90
C TYR A 397 8.99 -19.33 11.39
N GLU A 398 8.31 -20.18 12.17
CA GLU A 398 8.13 -19.93 13.61
C GLU A 398 9.45 -19.95 14.40
N ASP A 399 10.50 -20.62 13.91
CA ASP A 399 11.84 -20.50 14.47
C ASP A 399 12.45 -19.13 14.19
N ALA A 400 12.34 -18.67 12.94
CA ALA A 400 12.89 -17.40 12.47
C ALA A 400 12.31 -16.17 13.17
N VAL A 401 11.09 -16.27 13.71
CA VAL A 401 10.42 -15.13 14.36
C VAL A 401 10.34 -15.25 15.89
N THR A 402 11.03 -16.23 16.51
CA THR A 402 11.08 -16.36 17.97
C THR A 402 11.78 -15.20 18.67
N GLY A 403 11.50 -15.02 19.97
CA GLY A 403 12.20 -14.07 20.84
C GLY A 403 11.34 -12.88 21.28
N GLY A 404 11.94 -12.03 22.12
CA GLY A 404 11.34 -10.83 22.66
C GLY A 404 11.67 -9.55 21.89
N TRP A 405 10.81 -8.55 21.97
CA TRP A 405 11.05 -7.18 21.52
C TRP A 405 10.31 -6.24 22.46
N GLU A 406 10.90 -5.09 22.71
CA GLU A 406 10.27 -4.00 23.46
C GLU A 406 10.67 -2.66 22.85
N GLU A 407 9.74 -1.71 22.92
CA GLU A 407 10.03 -0.29 22.78
C GLU A 407 9.62 0.40 24.09
N PRO A 408 10.57 0.61 25.03
CA PRO A 408 10.26 1.17 26.34
C PRO A 408 9.67 2.58 26.27
N GLU A 409 10.14 3.42 25.35
CA GLU A 409 9.66 4.81 25.24
C GLU A 409 8.20 4.85 24.74
N HIS A 410 7.87 4.06 23.72
CA HIS A 410 6.49 3.93 23.23
C HIS A 410 5.59 3.21 24.24
N GLY A 411 6.13 2.22 24.96
CA GLY A 411 5.37 1.33 25.82
C GLY A 411 4.68 0.23 25.03
N ALA A 412 5.47 -0.56 24.29
CA ALA A 412 5.01 -1.80 23.66
C ALA A 412 6.04 -2.91 23.84
N VAL A 413 5.56 -4.15 24.03
CA VAL A 413 6.40 -5.33 24.20
C VAL A 413 5.71 -6.55 23.58
N PHE A 414 6.50 -7.46 23.03
CA PHE A 414 6.01 -8.81 22.72
C PHE A 414 7.08 -9.87 22.94
N HIS A 415 6.63 -11.11 23.06
CA HIS A 415 7.45 -12.30 23.04
C HIS A 415 6.79 -13.40 22.21
N ARG A 416 7.54 -13.97 21.28
CA ARG A 416 7.10 -15.08 20.43
C ARG A 416 7.86 -16.37 20.73
N SER A 417 7.12 -17.47 20.69
CA SER A 417 7.65 -18.83 20.70
C SER A 417 6.78 -19.71 19.80
N LYS A 418 7.23 -20.93 19.50
CA LYS A 418 6.46 -21.94 18.76
C LYS A 418 5.09 -22.27 19.38
N ARG A 419 4.87 -21.94 20.65
CA ARG A 419 3.63 -22.27 21.38
C ARG A 419 2.74 -21.06 21.63
N ARG A 420 3.28 -19.85 21.56
CA ARG A 420 2.57 -18.63 21.98
C ARG A 420 3.21 -17.37 21.42
N MET A 421 2.36 -16.44 21.00
CA MET A 421 2.63 -15.02 20.92
C MET A 421 1.97 -14.31 22.11
N ALA A 422 2.74 -13.53 22.86
CA ALA A 422 2.23 -12.69 23.93
C ALA A 422 2.70 -11.25 23.75
N SER A 423 1.80 -10.27 23.88
CA SER A 423 2.16 -8.86 23.75
C SER A 423 1.38 -7.99 24.72
N TRP A 424 1.94 -6.82 25.01
CA TRP A 424 1.24 -5.74 25.68
C TRP A 424 1.61 -4.40 25.04
N SER A 425 0.61 -3.59 24.72
CA SER A 425 0.77 -2.21 24.27
C SER A 425 -0.02 -1.28 25.18
N TRP A 426 0.67 -0.39 25.88
CA TRP A 426 0.03 0.64 26.70
C TRP A 426 -0.59 1.73 25.83
N ARG A 427 0.00 2.00 24.66
CA ARG A 427 -0.50 2.94 23.66
C ARG A 427 -1.08 2.17 22.47
N ALA A 428 -2.27 1.64 22.69
CA ALA A 428 -3.07 0.98 21.67
C ALA A 428 -4.20 1.91 21.19
N ARG A 429 -4.83 1.57 20.06
CA ARG A 429 -5.86 2.40 19.41
C ARG A 429 -7.05 2.71 20.33
N GLU A 430 -7.41 1.78 21.20
CA GLU A 430 -8.55 1.91 22.13
C GLU A 430 -8.04 2.02 23.59
N ALA A 431 -8.28 1.00 24.42
CA ALA A 431 -7.62 0.82 25.71
C ALA A 431 -6.28 0.09 25.52
N PRO A 432 -5.39 0.08 26.53
CA PRO A 432 -4.22 -0.80 26.53
C PRO A 432 -4.59 -2.22 26.11
N GLN A 433 -3.83 -2.78 25.18
CA GLN A 433 -4.16 -4.03 24.51
C GLN A 433 -3.14 -5.11 24.88
N GLY A 434 -3.64 -6.27 25.31
CA GLY A 434 -2.86 -7.47 25.52
C GLY A 434 -3.25 -8.57 24.54
N LEU A 435 -2.29 -9.30 24.00
CA LEU A 435 -2.56 -10.52 23.22
C LEU A 435 -1.87 -11.71 23.88
N CYS A 436 -2.52 -12.87 23.84
CA CYS A 436 -1.96 -14.15 24.25
C CYS A 436 -2.57 -15.22 23.34
N LEU A 437 -1.94 -15.46 22.19
CA LEU A 437 -2.50 -16.25 21.09
C LEU A 437 -1.55 -17.38 20.72
N PRO A 438 -2.05 -18.57 20.33
CA PRO A 438 -1.20 -19.56 19.68
C PRO A 438 -0.76 -19.05 18.28
N PRO A 439 0.43 -19.43 17.78
CA PRO A 439 0.93 -18.96 16.47
C PRO A 439 0.06 -19.34 15.27
N THR A 440 -0.92 -20.23 15.44
CA THR A 440 -1.84 -20.66 14.38
C THR A 440 -3.15 -19.87 14.36
N SER A 441 -3.36 -18.94 15.30
CA SER A 441 -4.63 -18.22 15.45
C SER A 441 -4.51 -16.73 15.10
N GLY A 442 -3.92 -16.42 13.94
CA GLY A 442 -3.80 -15.05 13.44
C GLY A 442 -5.14 -14.31 13.33
N HIS A 443 -6.23 -15.06 13.10
CA HIS A 443 -7.60 -14.54 13.02
C HIS A 443 -8.13 -13.90 14.33
N LEU A 444 -7.41 -14.07 15.45
CA LEU A 444 -7.75 -13.47 16.75
C LEU A 444 -6.95 -12.19 17.07
N ALA A 445 -6.02 -11.80 16.20
CA ALA A 445 -5.10 -10.68 16.47
C ALA A 445 -5.66 -9.28 16.11
N GLU A 446 -6.89 -9.20 15.61
CA GLU A 446 -7.51 -7.95 15.11
C GLU A 446 -8.83 -7.61 15.82
N TRP A 447 -8.98 -8.03 17.09
CA TRP A 447 -10.16 -7.72 17.91
C TRP A 447 -9.89 -6.59 18.92
N CYS A 448 -10.90 -5.75 19.10
CA CYS A 448 -10.95 -4.64 20.04
C CYS A 448 -10.91 -5.11 21.49
N GLU A 449 -10.41 -4.26 22.39
CA GLU A 449 -10.34 -4.50 23.85
C GLU A 449 -9.70 -5.85 24.29
N ASN A 450 -8.85 -6.46 23.46
CA ASN A 450 -8.21 -7.74 23.76
C ASN A 450 -7.38 -7.69 25.08
N LEU A 451 -7.72 -8.58 26.02
CA LEU A 451 -7.14 -8.67 27.38
C LEU A 451 -7.07 -7.34 28.15
N GLY A 452 -7.81 -6.32 27.71
CA GLY A 452 -7.90 -5.01 28.35
C GLY A 452 -9.07 -4.99 29.35
N GLY A 453 -8.81 -4.45 30.54
CA GLY A 453 -9.87 -4.22 31.52
C GLY A 453 -10.78 -3.06 31.09
N ARG A 454 -12.09 -3.19 31.31
CA ARG A 454 -13.06 -2.14 31.01
C ARG A 454 -13.82 -1.70 32.25
N VAL A 455 -13.79 -0.40 32.55
CA VAL A 455 -14.67 0.25 33.52
C VAL A 455 -15.72 1.02 32.74
N ARG A 456 -17.00 0.64 32.90
CA ARG A 456 -18.16 1.35 32.36
C ARG A 456 -18.98 1.92 33.51
N LEU A 457 -19.38 3.19 33.40
CA LEU A 457 -20.32 3.78 34.34
C LEU A 457 -21.74 3.36 33.97
N LEU A 458 -22.55 3.02 34.96
CA LEU A 458 -23.98 2.72 34.76
C LEU A 458 -24.68 3.97 34.20
N GLY A 459 -25.28 3.86 33.02
CA GLY A 459 -26.01 4.94 32.34
C GLY A 459 -25.26 5.61 31.19
N GLU A 460 -24.00 5.24 30.93
CA GLU A 460 -23.25 5.74 29.78
C GLU A 460 -23.80 5.17 28.46
N GLN A 461 -24.34 6.02 27.59
CA GLN A 461 -24.67 5.69 26.19
C GLN A 461 -23.72 6.45 25.25
N GLY A 462 -22.96 5.71 24.43
CA GLY A 462 -22.02 6.26 23.45
C GLY A 462 -20.68 5.51 23.42
N SER A 463 -19.93 5.62 22.31
CA SER A 463 -18.53 5.17 22.22
C SER A 463 -17.59 6.24 22.76
N ARG A 464 -16.50 5.82 23.42
CA ARG A 464 -15.38 6.69 23.81
C ARG A 464 -14.73 7.38 22.62
#